data_AF-A0AAP0SAR2-F1
#
_entry.id   AF-A0AAP0SAR2-F1
#
_cell.length_a   1.000
_cell.length_b   1.000
_cell.length_c   1.000
_cell.angle_alpha   90.00
_cell.angle_beta   90.00
_cell.angle_gamma   90.00
#
_symmetry.space_group_name_H-M   'P 1'
#
loop_
_entity.id
_entity.type
_entity.pdbx_description
1 polymer ?
#
loop_
_entity_poly.entity_id
_entity_poly.type
_entity_poly.pdbx_seq_one_letter_code
_entity_poly.pdbx_strand_id
1 'polypeptide(L)'
;MVVSIAFVEILLAITCFLFLRRLSFNDGLPWNWPIIGMLPAVFFNFHRLYEKCIDVLERSKGTFKGKGVWFTNMEVLLTSDPINVQYITSKSLSNYPKGSNSKEIFEIVGEGLFNTDHDEWRKQRKLIHAFLNYQGFHRVTTETFGVVNLETGLVPVLDHVS
;
A
#
# COMPACT_ATOMS: atom_id res chain seq x y z
N MET A 1 46.72 -22.30 0.61
CA MET A 1 46.32 -20.89 0.79
C MET A 1 45.93 -20.24 -0.55
N VAL A 2 46.81 -20.22 -1.56
CA VAL A 2 46.52 -19.61 -2.89
C VAL A 2 45.33 -20.27 -3.61
N VAL A 3 45.24 -21.61 -3.59
CA VAL A 3 44.10 -22.34 -4.20
C VAL A 3 42.76 -21.97 -3.55
N SER A 4 42.74 -21.72 -2.25
CA SER A 4 41.54 -21.29 -1.53
C SER A 4 41.13 -19.86 -1.88
N ILE A 5 42.10 -18.96 -2.13
CA ILE A 5 41.84 -17.58 -2.55
C ILE A 5 41.23 -17.56 -3.96
N ALA A 6 41.83 -18.30 -4.90
CA ALA A 6 41.31 -18.39 -6.27
C ALA A 6 39.87 -18.96 -6.32
N PHE A 7 39.56 -19.93 -5.47
CA PHE A 7 38.21 -20.49 -5.37
C PHE A 7 37.18 -19.45 -4.87
N VAL A 8 37.55 -18.62 -3.89
CA VAL A 8 36.70 -17.54 -3.38
C VAL A 8 36.47 -16.46 -4.45
N GLU A 9 37.50 -16.10 -5.20
CA GLU A 9 37.40 -15.12 -6.30
C GLU A 9 36.49 -15.61 -7.43
N ILE A 10 36.60 -16.89 -7.80
CA ILE A 10 35.72 -17.50 -8.82
C ILE A 10 34.27 -17.54 -8.34
N LEU A 11 34.02 -17.90 -7.08
CA LEU A 11 32.68 -17.87 -6.50
C LEU A 11 32.10 -16.45 -6.49
N LEU A 12 32.89 -15.46 -6.09
CA LEU A 12 32.51 -14.04 -6.14
C LEU A 12 32.18 -13.61 -7.57
N ALA A 13 33.04 -13.92 -8.54
CA ALA A 13 32.82 -13.58 -9.94
C ALA A 13 31.53 -14.22 -10.50
N ILE A 14 31.26 -15.49 -10.18
CA ILE A 14 30.04 -16.19 -10.59
C ILE A 14 28.80 -15.52 -9.95
N THR A 15 28.85 -15.22 -8.64
CA THR A 15 27.72 -14.55 -7.97
C THR A 15 27.47 -13.16 -8.53
N CYS A 16 28.50 -12.36 -8.77
CA CYS A 16 28.41 -11.05 -9.42
C CYS A 16 27.87 -11.15 -10.84
N PHE A 17 28.33 -12.11 -11.65
CA PHE A 17 27.85 -12.30 -13.02
C PHE A 17 26.38 -12.72 -13.05
N LEU A 18 25.97 -13.65 -12.18
CA LEU A 18 24.56 -14.05 -12.05
C LEU A 18 23.69 -12.88 -11.56
N PHE A 19 24.21 -12.05 -10.65
CA PHE A 19 23.53 -10.85 -10.17
C PHE A 19 23.35 -9.82 -11.29
N LEU A 20 24.40 -9.50 -12.05
CA LEU A 20 24.38 -8.54 -13.16
C LEU A 20 23.48 -9.00 -14.32
N ARG A 21 23.59 -10.28 -14.72
CA ARG A 21 22.74 -10.85 -15.78
C ARG A 21 21.26 -10.82 -15.39
N ARG A 22 20.97 -10.90 -14.08
CA ARG A 22 19.61 -10.87 -13.56
C ARG A 22 19.07 -9.46 -13.40
N LEU A 23 19.90 -8.48 -13.05
CA LEU A 23 19.54 -7.07 -13.19
C LEU A 23 19.20 -6.71 -14.64
N SER A 24 19.86 -7.36 -15.61
CA SER A 24 19.57 -7.20 -17.04
C SER A 24 18.28 -7.87 -17.49
N PHE A 25 17.82 -8.94 -16.83
CA PHE A 25 16.52 -9.59 -17.08
C PHE A 25 15.46 -8.94 -16.20
N ASN A 26 15.04 -7.73 -16.59
CA ASN A 26 14.06 -6.97 -15.84
C ASN A 26 12.69 -7.05 -16.53
N ASP A 27 11.88 -8.03 -16.12
CA ASP A 27 10.49 -8.17 -16.57
C ASP A 27 9.57 -7.08 -15.96
N GLY A 28 10.15 -6.15 -15.18
CA GLY A 28 9.48 -5.03 -14.52
C GLY A 28 8.73 -5.40 -13.24
N LEU A 29 8.56 -6.69 -12.97
CA LEU A 29 7.98 -7.25 -11.75
C LEU A 29 9.00 -7.30 -10.61
N PRO A 30 8.56 -7.18 -9.34
CA PRO A 30 9.45 -7.23 -8.20
C PRO A 30 10.07 -8.61 -8.05
N TRP A 31 11.39 -8.63 -7.88
CA TRP A 31 12.16 -9.85 -7.74
C TRP A 31 11.82 -10.56 -6.42
N ASN A 32 11.55 -11.87 -6.50
CA ASN A 32 11.35 -12.70 -5.31
C ASN A 32 12.70 -13.27 -4.83
N TRP A 33 13.34 -12.60 -3.87
CA TRP A 33 14.58 -13.06 -3.25
C TRP A 33 14.34 -14.32 -2.41
N PRO A 34 15.25 -15.31 -2.38
CA PRO A 34 15.06 -16.56 -1.64
C PRO A 34 14.79 -16.37 -0.15
N ILE A 35 15.40 -15.36 0.48
CA ILE A 35 15.31 -15.11 1.92
C ILE A 35 14.34 -13.96 2.23
N ILE A 36 14.52 -12.80 1.58
CA ILE A 36 13.82 -11.56 1.92
C ILE A 36 12.55 -11.36 1.06
N GLY A 37 12.27 -12.28 0.15
CA GLY A 37 11.15 -12.18 -0.78
C GLY A 37 11.23 -10.93 -1.66
N MET A 38 10.10 -10.26 -1.83
CA MET A 38 9.96 -9.07 -2.66
C MET A 38 10.16 -7.75 -1.87
N LEU A 39 10.47 -7.82 -0.57
CA LEU A 39 10.63 -6.63 0.27
C LEU A 39 11.71 -5.66 -0.20
N PRO A 40 12.89 -6.10 -0.73
CA PRO A 40 13.87 -5.16 -1.24
C PRO A 40 13.31 -4.28 -2.36
N ALA A 41 12.48 -4.85 -3.24
CA ALA A 41 11.85 -4.10 -4.32
C ALA A 41 10.88 -3.04 -3.77
N VAL A 42 10.15 -3.35 -2.70
CA VAL A 42 9.28 -2.38 -2.01
C VAL A 42 10.11 -1.28 -1.36
N PHE A 43 11.19 -1.64 -0.65
CA PHE A 43 12.04 -0.68 0.07
C PHE A 43 12.73 0.32 -0.87
N PHE A 44 13.35 -0.14 -1.97
CA PHE A 44 14.02 0.77 -2.91
C PHE A 44 13.03 1.65 -3.68
N ASN A 45 11.80 1.18 -3.91
CA ASN A 45 10.75 1.94 -4.58
C ASN A 45 9.82 2.65 -3.59
N PHE A 46 10.21 2.83 -2.32
CA PHE A 46 9.33 3.39 -1.29
C PHE A 46 8.80 4.80 -1.65
N HIS A 47 9.65 5.58 -2.30
CA HIS A 47 9.33 6.93 -2.79
C HIS A 47 8.28 6.96 -3.93
N ARG A 48 8.09 5.85 -4.65
CA ARG A 48 7.18 5.71 -5.81
C ARG A 48 6.34 4.43 -5.72
N LEU A 49 5.97 4.02 -4.51
CA LEU A 49 5.27 2.75 -4.28
C LEU A 49 3.97 2.65 -5.07
N TYR A 50 3.20 3.73 -5.09
CA TYR A 50 1.91 3.75 -5.77
C TYR A 50 2.06 3.47 -7.26
N GLU A 51 2.95 4.21 -7.94
CA GLU A 51 3.27 4.00 -9.35
C GLU A 51 3.80 2.59 -9.59
N LYS A 52 4.69 2.10 -8.70
CA LYS A 52 5.24 0.76 -8.84
C LYS A 52 4.18 -0.34 -8.68
N CYS A 53 3.20 -0.16 -7.80
CA CYS A 53 2.07 -1.07 -7.66
C CYS A 53 1.20 -1.08 -8.92
N ILE A 54 0.96 0.07 -9.55
CA ILE A 54 0.23 0.16 -10.82
C ILE A 54 0.96 -0.64 -11.91
N ASP A 55 2.26 -0.40 -12.09
CA ASP A 55 3.07 -1.11 -13.10
C ASP A 55 3.00 -2.63 -12.92
N VAL A 56 3.06 -3.08 -11.66
CA VAL A 56 3.01 -4.50 -11.30
C VAL A 56 1.64 -5.09 -11.57
N LEU A 57 0.57 -4.37 -11.24
CA LEU A 57 -0.80 -4.83 -11.51
C LEU A 57 -1.08 -4.86 -13.01
N GLU A 58 -0.65 -3.86 -13.77
CA GLU A 58 -0.82 -3.84 -15.23
C GLU A 58 -0.13 -5.05 -15.88
N ARG A 59 1.13 -5.32 -15.50
CA ARG A 59 1.90 -6.47 -16.00
C ARG A 59 1.35 -7.82 -15.57
N SER A 60 0.67 -7.89 -14.42
CA SER A 60 0.09 -9.12 -13.87
C SER A 60 -1.39 -9.31 -14.21
N LYS A 61 -1.94 -8.52 -15.15
CA LYS A 61 -3.36 -8.56 -15.55
C LYS A 61 -4.33 -8.29 -14.40
N GLY A 62 -3.92 -7.41 -13.48
CA GLY A 62 -4.76 -6.91 -12.39
C GLY A 62 -4.74 -7.75 -11.12
N THR A 63 -3.95 -8.82 -11.01
CA THR A 63 -3.78 -9.54 -9.74
C THR A 63 -2.34 -10.03 -9.56
N PHE A 64 -1.72 -9.65 -8.45
CA PHE A 64 -0.33 -9.96 -8.14
C PHE A 64 -0.18 -10.52 -6.73
N LYS A 65 0.60 -11.61 -6.59
CA LYS A 65 0.94 -12.19 -5.29
C LYS A 65 2.35 -11.77 -4.88
N GLY A 66 2.42 -10.91 -3.87
CA GLY A 66 3.65 -10.53 -3.18
C GLY A 66 4.03 -11.54 -2.10
N LYS A 67 5.34 -11.79 -1.96
CA LYS A 67 5.90 -12.62 -0.89
C LYS A 67 6.90 -11.82 -0.08
N GLY A 68 6.81 -11.91 1.24
CA GLY A 68 7.76 -11.34 2.19
C GLY A 68 8.90 -12.31 2.52
N VAL A 69 9.47 -12.14 3.71
CA VAL A 69 10.56 -12.99 4.20
C VAL A 69 10.11 -14.46 4.29
N TRP A 70 10.96 -15.38 3.86
CA TRP A 70 10.63 -16.81 3.74
C TRP A 70 10.11 -17.48 5.03
N PHE A 71 10.54 -17.03 6.22
CA PHE A 71 10.12 -17.60 7.51
C PHE A 71 8.93 -16.86 8.17
N THR A 72 8.51 -15.70 7.65
CA THR A 72 7.42 -14.92 8.28
C THR A 72 6.04 -15.30 7.77
N ASN A 73 5.95 -16.18 6.76
CA ASN A 73 4.72 -16.52 6.05
C ASN A 73 3.93 -15.28 5.57
N MET A 74 4.63 -14.16 5.34
CA MET A 74 4.02 -12.93 4.83
C MET A 74 3.73 -13.11 3.35
N GLU A 75 2.45 -13.27 3.02
CA GLU A 75 1.97 -13.23 1.65
C GLU A 75 0.91 -12.14 1.52
N VAL A 76 1.00 -11.35 0.44
CA VAL A 76 0.06 -10.27 0.16
C VAL A 76 -0.49 -10.49 -1.25
N LEU A 77 -1.81 -10.45 -1.38
CA LEU A 77 -2.48 -10.45 -2.68
C LEU A 77 -2.93 -9.03 -3.00
N LEU A 78 -2.38 -8.47 -4.08
CA LEU A 78 -2.80 -7.20 -4.64
C LEU A 78 -3.73 -7.48 -5.81
N THR A 79 -4.91 -6.84 -5.84
CA THR A 79 -5.86 -7.00 -6.95
C THR A 79 -6.53 -5.68 -7.30
N SER A 80 -6.57 -5.38 -8.60
CA SER A 80 -7.38 -4.32 -9.21
C SER A 80 -8.55 -4.88 -10.02
N ASP A 81 -8.68 -6.22 -10.13
CA ASP A 81 -9.83 -6.85 -10.79
C ASP A 81 -11.13 -6.47 -10.06
N PRO A 82 -12.10 -5.83 -10.75
CA PRO A 82 -13.34 -5.36 -10.15
C PRO A 82 -14.17 -6.50 -9.52
N ILE A 83 -14.09 -7.72 -10.06
CA ILE A 83 -14.80 -8.89 -9.53
C ILE A 83 -14.21 -9.27 -8.17
N ASN A 84 -12.88 -9.37 -8.08
CA ASN A 84 -12.18 -9.68 -6.83
C ASN A 84 -12.38 -8.59 -5.79
N VAL A 85 -12.28 -7.31 -6.20
CA VAL A 85 -12.48 -6.16 -5.31
C VAL A 85 -13.92 -6.16 -4.76
N GLN A 86 -14.93 -6.36 -5.61
CA GLN A 86 -16.32 -6.44 -5.16
C GLN A 86 -16.55 -7.61 -4.21
N TYR A 87 -15.94 -8.77 -4.51
CA TYR A 87 -16.07 -9.95 -3.68
C TYR A 87 -15.49 -9.72 -2.28
N ILE A 88 -14.25 -9.25 -2.19
CA ILE A 88 -13.55 -9.01 -0.91
C ILE A 88 -14.25 -7.92 -0.10
N THR A 89 -14.61 -6.80 -0.73
CA THR A 89 -15.10 -5.60 -0.01
C THR A 89 -16.58 -5.65 0.34
N SER A 90 -17.39 -6.40 -0.41
CA SER A 90 -18.86 -6.35 -0.29
C SER A 90 -19.49 -7.70 0.02
N LYS A 91 -19.13 -8.76 -0.72
CA LYS A 91 -19.79 -10.07 -0.60
C LYS A 91 -19.23 -10.94 0.51
N SER A 92 -17.91 -10.87 0.74
CA SER A 92 -17.17 -11.84 1.55
C SER A 92 -16.31 -11.18 2.63
N LEU A 93 -16.73 -10.02 3.14
CA LEU A 93 -15.96 -9.28 4.15
C LEU A 93 -15.62 -10.12 5.40
N SER A 94 -16.52 -11.03 5.81
CA SER A 94 -16.29 -11.91 6.96
C SER A 94 -15.16 -12.93 6.75
N ASN A 95 -14.87 -13.30 5.51
CA ASN A 95 -13.77 -14.23 5.20
C ASN A 95 -12.43 -13.51 5.06
N TYR A 96 -12.43 -12.17 5.03
CA TYR A 96 -11.23 -11.35 4.93
C TYR A 96 -11.19 -10.34 6.09
N PRO A 97 -11.05 -10.80 7.35
CA PRO A 97 -10.86 -9.91 8.48
C PRO A 97 -9.54 -9.15 8.31
N LYS A 98 -9.48 -7.91 8.80
CA LYS A 98 -8.24 -7.11 8.71
C LYS A 98 -7.12 -7.68 9.58
N GLY A 99 -7.50 -8.38 10.65
CA GLY A 99 -6.59 -9.11 11.52
C GLY A 99 -5.79 -8.22 12.48
N SER A 100 -4.99 -8.85 13.34
CA SER A 100 -4.20 -8.18 14.38
C SER A 100 -3.16 -7.21 13.83
N ASN A 101 -2.53 -7.54 12.71
CA ASN A 101 -1.48 -6.71 12.11
C ASN A 101 -2.04 -5.35 11.66
N SER A 102 -3.27 -5.31 11.16
CA SER A 102 -3.94 -4.05 10.83
C SER A 102 -4.21 -3.23 12.10
N LYS A 103 -4.63 -3.87 13.20
CA LYS A 103 -4.88 -3.17 14.46
C LYS A 103 -3.64 -2.51 15.03
N GLU A 104 -2.49 -3.18 14.94
CA GLU A 104 -1.21 -2.65 15.40
C GLU A 104 -0.78 -1.43 14.55
N ILE A 105 -0.88 -1.53 13.21
CA ILE A 105 -0.51 -0.42 12.32
C ILE A 105 -1.42 0.80 12.52
N PHE A 106 -2.71 0.57 12.72
CA PHE A 106 -3.72 1.63 12.85
C PHE A 106 -4.10 1.90 14.31
N GLU A 107 -3.29 1.49 15.29
CA GLU A 107 -3.58 1.69 16.72
C GLU A 107 -3.79 3.18 17.04
N ILE A 108 -3.03 4.06 16.37
CA ILE A 108 -3.14 5.51 16.48
C ILE A 108 -4.53 6.06 16.15
N VAL A 109 -5.33 5.32 15.36
CA VAL A 109 -6.69 5.70 14.95
C VAL A 109 -7.75 5.14 15.92
N GLY A 110 -7.33 4.43 16.96
CA GLY A 110 -8.19 3.82 17.98
C GLY A 110 -9.05 2.67 17.45
N GLU A 111 -10.06 2.24 18.22
CA GLU A 111 -10.98 1.16 17.82
C GLU A 111 -12.04 1.57 16.77
N GLY A 112 -11.70 2.53 15.91
CA GLY A 112 -12.61 3.04 14.88
C GLY A 112 -12.77 2.11 13.69
N LEU A 113 -13.33 2.67 12.60
CA LEU A 113 -13.66 1.96 11.35
C LEU A 113 -12.47 1.17 10.77
N PHE A 114 -11.23 1.59 11.02
CA PHE A 114 -10.04 0.91 10.52
C PHE A 114 -9.70 -0.36 11.32
N ASN A 115 -10.05 -0.43 12.60
CA ASN A 115 -9.68 -1.53 13.50
C ASN A 115 -10.84 -2.47 13.87
N THR A 116 -12.07 -2.13 13.51
CA THR A 116 -13.22 -3.03 13.68
C THR A 116 -13.40 -3.98 12.50
N ASP A 117 -13.86 -5.20 12.79
CA ASP A 117 -14.16 -6.24 11.80
C ASP A 117 -15.66 -6.61 11.83
N HIS A 118 -16.11 -7.33 10.79
CA HIS A 118 -17.45 -7.93 10.69
C HIS A 118 -18.62 -6.96 10.91
N ASP A 119 -19.55 -7.31 11.81
CA ASP A 119 -20.79 -6.57 12.03
C ASP A 119 -20.56 -5.20 12.67
N GLU A 120 -19.53 -5.08 13.50
CA GLU A 120 -19.20 -3.80 14.13
C GLU A 120 -18.71 -2.80 13.07
N TRP A 121 -17.87 -3.27 12.14
CA TRP A 121 -17.49 -2.47 10.98
C TRP A 121 -18.71 -2.09 10.13
N ARG A 122 -19.67 -3.00 9.89
CA ARG A 122 -20.88 -2.69 9.12
C ARG A 122 -21.73 -1.61 9.79
N LYS A 123 -21.90 -1.68 11.12
CA LYS A 123 -22.63 -0.66 11.90
C LYS A 123 -21.93 0.69 11.83
N GLN A 124 -20.64 0.74 12.14
CA GLN A 124 -19.84 1.97 12.09
C GLN A 124 -19.84 2.58 10.68
N ARG A 125 -19.66 1.74 9.64
CA ARG A 125 -19.76 2.18 8.24
C ARG A 125 -21.12 2.81 7.95
N LYS A 126 -22.23 2.19 8.37
CA LYS A 126 -23.58 2.73 8.15
C LYS A 126 -23.77 4.08 8.85
N LEU A 127 -23.29 4.21 10.09
CA LEU A 127 -23.36 5.46 10.85
C LEU A 127 -22.55 6.58 10.19
N ILE A 128 -21.31 6.28 9.79
CA ILE A 128 -20.43 7.24 9.10
C ILE A 128 -21.06 7.66 7.77
N HIS A 129 -21.57 6.71 6.97
CA HIS A 129 -22.28 7.04 5.73
C HIS A 129 -23.51 7.91 5.97
N ALA A 130 -24.30 7.64 7.02
CA ALA A 130 -25.46 8.47 7.36
C ALA A 130 -25.04 9.89 7.78
N PHE A 131 -23.97 10.00 8.58
CA PHE A 131 -23.42 11.28 9.01
C PHE A 131 -22.86 12.10 7.84
N LEU A 132 -22.10 11.47 6.93
CA LEU A 132 -21.52 12.16 5.78
C LEU A 132 -22.57 12.64 4.78
N ASN A 133 -23.69 11.93 4.65
CA ASN A 133 -24.81 12.35 3.79
C ASN A 133 -25.81 13.27 4.51
N TYR A 134 -25.58 13.61 5.78
CA TYR A 134 -26.43 14.50 6.52
C TYR A 134 -26.28 15.93 5.99
N GLN A 135 -27.39 16.60 5.65
CA GLN A 135 -27.35 17.95 5.10
C GLN A 135 -26.68 18.97 6.03
N GLY A 136 -26.83 18.80 7.35
CA GLY A 136 -26.15 19.66 8.32
C GLY A 136 -24.62 19.51 8.28
N PHE A 137 -24.09 18.33 7.96
CA PHE A 137 -22.65 18.11 7.78
C PHE A 137 -22.14 18.87 6.55
N HIS A 138 -22.86 18.78 5.42
CA HIS A 138 -22.51 19.55 4.22
C HIS A 138 -22.51 21.06 4.49
N ARG A 139 -23.54 21.59 5.17
CA ARG A 139 -23.63 23.01 5.52
C ARG A 139 -22.41 23.48 6.31
N VAL A 140 -22.09 22.79 7.41
CA VAL A 140 -20.95 23.13 8.28
C VAL A 140 -19.63 23.04 7.51
N THR A 141 -19.48 22.02 6.67
CA THR A 141 -18.29 21.83 5.85
C THR A 141 -18.14 22.98 4.85
N THR A 142 -19.20 23.34 4.11
CA THR A 142 -19.16 24.45 3.15
C THR A 142 -18.92 25.80 3.82
N GLU A 143 -19.51 26.05 4.98
CA GLU A 143 -19.30 27.29 5.74
C GLU A 143 -17.85 27.38 6.23
N THR A 144 -17.31 26.30 6.79
CA THR A 144 -15.95 26.29 7.33
C THR A 144 -14.90 26.37 6.22
N PHE A 145 -15.05 25.58 5.14
CA PHE A 145 -14.14 25.67 3.99
C PHE A 145 -14.23 27.03 3.29
N GLY A 146 -15.43 27.62 3.22
CA GLY A 146 -15.63 28.97 2.70
C GLY A 146 -14.87 30.02 3.52
N VAL A 147 -15.05 30.03 4.84
CA VAL A 147 -14.35 30.96 5.74
C VAL A 147 -12.84 30.77 5.68
N VAL A 148 -12.35 29.53 5.77
CA VAL A 148 -10.91 29.24 5.71
C VAL A 148 -10.31 29.69 4.37
N ASN A 149 -10.92 29.34 3.24
CA ASN A 149 -10.41 29.75 1.92
C ASN A 149 -10.44 31.28 1.72
N LEU A 150 -11.43 31.96 2.31
CA LEU A 150 -11.50 33.42 2.30
C LEU A 150 -10.37 34.02 3.14
N GLU A 151 -10.17 33.55 4.37
CA GLU A 151 -9.15 34.07 5.29
C GLU A 151 -7.71 33.74 4.87
N THR A 152 -7.45 32.53 4.35
CA THR A 152 -6.10 32.11 3.97
C THR A 152 -5.76 32.39 2.51
N GLY A 153 -6.76 32.59 1.65
CA GLY A 153 -6.58 32.75 0.21
C GLY A 153 -6.97 34.15 -0.28
N LEU A 154 -8.23 34.52 -0.11
CA LEU A 154 -8.78 35.74 -0.72
C LEU A 154 -8.33 37.02 0.00
N VAL A 155 -8.37 37.05 1.33
CA VAL A 155 -8.00 38.21 2.15
C VAL A 155 -6.52 38.60 1.97
N PRO A 156 -5.54 37.68 2.02
CA PRO A 156 -4.12 38.02 1.85
C PRO A 156 -3.78 38.55 0.45
N VAL A 157 -4.51 38.11 -0.58
CA VAL A 157 -4.37 38.60 -1.96
C VAL A 157 -4.91 40.02 -2.10
N LEU A 158 -6.06 40.31 -1.47
CA LEU A 158 -6.63 41.65 -1.45
C LEU A 158 -5.75 42.64 -0.67
N ASP A 159 -5.16 42.21 0.44
CA ASP A 159 -4.23 43.03 1.24
C ASP A 159 -2.89 43.30 0.54
N HIS A 160 -2.43 42.41 -0.37
CA HIS A 160 -1.19 42.62 -1.14
C HIS A 160 -1.37 43.55 -2.34
N VAL A 161 -2.59 43.73 -2.84
CA VAL A 161 -2.90 44.51 -4.04
C VAL A 161 -3.42 45.92 -3.69
N SER A 162 -3.75 46.17 -2.42
CA SER A 162 -4.13 47.48 -1.89
C SER A 162 -2.94 48.28 -1.34
#